data_AF-A0A4R8ITG4-F1
#
_entry.id   AF-A0A4R8ITG4-F1
#
_cell.length_a   1.000
_cell.length_b   1.000
_cell.length_c   1.000
_cell.angle_alpha   90.00
_cell.angle_beta   90.00
_cell.angle_gamma   90.00
#
_symmetry.space_group_name_H-M   'P 1'
#
loop_
_entity.id
_entity.type
_entity.pdbx_description
1 polymer ?
#
loop_
_entity_poly.entity_id
_entity_poly.type
_entity_poly.pdbx_seq_one_letter_code
_entity_poly.pdbx_strand_id
1 'polypeptide(L)'
;MIRLALLSALAGSLLWLPGGEALAAQGREAQELKSMLNQSVVAGMSVELDRDRLREFYASRTYRPLWVDRFGPSILARQLREVLENADREGLEPKAYHLKSIDRHWLSTDATIQARLDLLLTDAFFLYSRHVSRGRYDPFEIDPHWNIDVPEIDPIALLESTLEAENFSLALRNLAPPHTGYRWLRDALAEYRRLAAEGGWPTIRTDENLKYGQTHAQIAVLRRRLMAEGDLQLPPVHDANYFDQSLKFAVERFQVRHGLEMDGIVGPGTRAALNVPVSDRIERIKLNMERWRWLPRALGERYIMVNTANFELLAFDKNKPMLGMSVITGKQERPTPVIQGLLHTLVLNPYWTLPRSIAVEDMLPRQQRNPDFLPSKGIHVFANGEELDPRQIDWSAVSEDYFPYVLRQDPGPDNALGRIKFLFSNNFDIYLHDTPSRWKFDQAIRTFSSGCIRVQEPYKLASYLLRSQPEWSEQTLKVVTRSGENREIPLLETLPVYLLYFTAWVGSDGTTSFYPDVYDLDQINPSFCIASNP
;
A
#
# COMPACT_ATOMS: atom_id res chain seq x y z
N MET A 1 -73.19 -45.25 16.48
CA MET A 1 -73.17 -46.43 17.37
C MET A 1 -71.89 -47.21 17.10
N ILE A 2 -71.09 -47.48 18.15
CA ILE A 2 -70.43 -48.77 18.52
C ILE A 2 -70.01 -49.70 17.36
N ARG A 3 -68.87 -50.42 17.28
CA ARG A 3 -67.54 -50.58 17.92
C ARG A 3 -66.99 -51.91 17.33
N LEU A 4 -65.66 -52.12 17.29
CA LEU A 4 -64.92 -53.41 17.10
C LEU A 4 -64.99 -54.08 15.70
N ALA A 5 -64.00 -54.85 15.21
CA ALA A 5 -62.58 -55.13 15.48
C ALA A 5 -62.11 -56.11 14.38
N LEU A 6 -60.83 -56.08 13.97
CA LEU A 6 -59.89 -57.23 13.88
C LEU A 6 -58.75 -57.05 12.85
N LEU A 7 -57.64 -57.68 13.25
CA LEU A 7 -56.27 -57.62 12.75
C LEU A 7 -56.01 -58.49 11.50
N SER A 8 -54.95 -58.06 10.80
CA SER A 8 -53.84 -58.84 10.18
C SER A 8 -54.08 -59.68 8.92
N ALA A 9 -53.49 -59.22 7.80
CA ALA A 9 -52.59 -60.00 6.95
C ALA A 9 -51.88 -59.10 5.91
N LEU A 10 -50.69 -59.54 5.47
CA LEU A 10 -49.85 -59.08 4.34
C LEU A 10 -49.05 -57.76 4.53
N ALA A 11 -47.85 -57.60 3.99
CA ALA A 11 -46.83 -58.48 3.45
C ALA A 11 -45.57 -57.60 3.34
N GLY A 12 -44.40 -58.18 3.59
CA GLY A 12 -43.12 -57.49 3.51
C GLY A 12 -42.86 -56.90 2.13
N SER A 13 -42.50 -55.63 2.11
CA SER A 13 -41.76 -55.00 1.02
C SER A 13 -40.49 -54.42 1.63
N LEU A 14 -39.37 -55.10 1.35
CA LEU A 14 -38.03 -54.56 1.55
C LEU A 14 -37.91 -53.32 0.66
N LEU A 15 -37.97 -52.14 1.27
CA LEU A 15 -37.55 -50.89 0.65
C LEU A 15 -36.02 -50.90 0.56
N TRP A 16 -35.51 -51.12 -0.64
CA TRP A 16 -34.10 -50.91 -0.96
C TRP A 16 -33.84 -49.38 -0.94
N LEU A 17 -33.27 -48.89 0.16
CA LEU A 17 -32.87 -47.49 0.30
C LEU A 17 -31.56 -47.26 -0.49
N PRO A 18 -31.52 -46.32 -1.47
CA PRO A 18 -30.31 -46.05 -2.26
C PRO A 18 -29.22 -45.26 -1.49
N GLY A 19 -29.20 -45.33 -0.15
CA GLY A 19 -28.30 -44.54 0.70
C GLY A 19 -26.97 -45.21 1.08
N GLY A 20 -26.84 -46.53 0.93
CA GLY A 20 -25.68 -47.29 1.42
C GLY A 20 -24.40 -47.07 0.62
N GLU A 21 -24.48 -47.03 -0.72
CA GLU A 21 -23.32 -46.83 -1.58
C GLU A 21 -22.76 -45.41 -1.52
N ALA A 22 -23.63 -44.40 -1.32
CA ALA A 22 -23.23 -43.00 -1.23
C ALA A 22 -22.45 -42.68 0.05
N LEU A 23 -22.83 -43.25 1.19
CA LEU A 23 -22.07 -43.18 2.44
C LEU A 23 -20.75 -43.95 2.34
N ALA A 24 -20.73 -45.06 1.60
CA ALA A 24 -19.53 -45.86 1.41
C ALA A 24 -18.48 -45.17 0.52
N ALA A 25 -18.90 -44.42 -0.51
CA ALA A 25 -18.00 -43.61 -1.35
C ALA A 25 -17.28 -42.56 -0.51
N GLN A 26 -18.03 -41.68 0.19
CA GLN A 26 -17.45 -40.66 1.10
C GLN A 26 -16.51 -41.24 2.16
N GLY A 27 -16.75 -42.49 2.58
CA GLY A 27 -15.85 -43.22 3.47
C GLY A 27 -14.49 -43.59 2.84
N ARG A 28 -14.45 -43.87 1.54
CA ARG A 28 -13.21 -44.17 0.80
C ARG A 28 -12.36 -42.92 0.58
N GLU A 29 -12.95 -41.81 0.11
CA GLU A 29 -12.17 -40.57 -0.07
C GLU A 29 -11.59 -40.09 1.27
N ALA A 30 -12.32 -40.23 2.38
CA ALA A 30 -11.81 -39.89 3.70
C ALA A 30 -10.64 -40.77 4.17
N GLN A 31 -10.66 -42.07 3.83
CA GLN A 31 -9.54 -42.97 4.08
C GLN A 31 -8.31 -42.62 3.24
N GLU A 32 -8.52 -42.28 1.96
CA GLU A 32 -7.47 -41.83 1.05
C GLU A 32 -6.84 -40.51 1.54
N LEU A 33 -7.64 -39.53 1.94
CA LEU A 33 -7.17 -38.26 2.53
C LEU A 33 -6.29 -38.51 3.76
N LYS A 34 -6.77 -39.33 4.70
CA LYS A 34 -6.01 -39.69 5.90
C LYS A 34 -4.73 -40.44 5.55
N SER A 35 -4.76 -41.35 4.58
CA SER A 35 -3.59 -42.09 4.11
C SER A 35 -2.53 -41.14 3.53
N MET A 36 -2.93 -40.25 2.61
CA MET A 36 -2.05 -39.28 1.96
C MET A 36 -1.39 -38.32 2.94
N LEU A 37 -2.15 -37.81 3.92
CA LEU A 37 -1.64 -36.87 4.93
C LEU A 37 -0.71 -37.53 5.96
N ASN A 38 -0.67 -38.86 6.03
CA ASN A 38 0.23 -39.63 6.91
C ASN A 38 1.48 -40.20 6.21
N GLN A 39 1.55 -40.19 4.87
CA GLN A 39 2.73 -40.65 4.13
C GLN A 39 3.85 -39.59 4.14
N SER A 40 5.06 -39.85 3.64
CA SER A 40 6.09 -38.79 3.51
C SER A 40 5.96 -38.00 2.21
N VAL A 41 5.37 -38.61 1.17
CA VAL A 41 5.12 -38.02 -0.15
C VAL A 41 3.71 -38.38 -0.59
N VAL A 42 2.94 -37.41 -1.10
CA VAL A 42 1.65 -37.72 -1.74
C VAL A 42 1.92 -38.20 -3.17
N ALA A 43 1.89 -39.52 -3.38
CA ALA A 43 2.18 -40.11 -4.68
C ALA A 43 1.30 -39.50 -5.78
N GLY A 44 1.90 -39.17 -6.94
CA GLY A 44 1.19 -38.61 -8.10
C GLY A 44 0.91 -37.10 -8.04
N MET A 45 1.40 -36.40 -7.02
CA MET A 45 1.41 -34.92 -6.98
C MET A 45 2.78 -34.39 -7.40
N SER A 46 2.79 -33.39 -8.29
CA SER A 46 4.00 -32.70 -8.74
C SER A 46 4.14 -31.30 -8.10
N VAL A 47 3.40 -31.05 -7.03
CA VAL A 47 3.34 -29.76 -6.33
C VAL A 47 3.54 -30.00 -4.83
N GLU A 48 4.22 -29.07 -4.18
CA GLU A 48 4.40 -29.04 -2.74
C GLU A 48 3.13 -28.49 -2.07
N LEU A 49 2.75 -29.06 -0.93
CA LEU A 49 1.56 -28.69 -0.15
C LEU A 49 1.96 -28.39 1.29
N ASP A 50 1.23 -27.50 1.97
CA ASP A 50 1.35 -27.30 3.41
C ASP A 50 0.66 -28.45 4.16
N ARG A 51 1.40 -29.55 4.30
CA ARG A 51 0.84 -30.83 4.81
C ARG A 51 0.44 -30.77 6.27
N ASP A 52 1.15 -29.99 7.08
CA ASP A 52 0.85 -29.88 8.51
C ASP A 52 -0.46 -29.13 8.70
N ARG A 53 -0.66 -28.03 7.97
CA ARG A 53 -1.91 -27.29 8.01
C ARG A 53 -3.07 -28.03 7.37
N LEU A 54 -2.84 -28.75 6.27
CA LEU A 54 -3.85 -29.66 5.71
C LEU A 54 -4.24 -30.76 6.72
N ARG A 55 -3.26 -31.35 7.41
CA ARG A 55 -3.53 -32.37 8.44
C ARG A 55 -4.36 -31.80 9.58
N GLU A 56 -4.03 -30.62 10.07
CA GLU A 56 -4.81 -29.91 11.10
C GLU A 56 -6.27 -29.72 10.66
N PHE A 57 -6.47 -29.15 9.47
CA PHE A 57 -7.80 -28.89 8.91
C PHE A 57 -8.63 -30.16 8.70
N TYR A 58 -8.09 -31.19 8.05
CA TYR A 58 -8.85 -32.41 7.80
C TYR A 58 -9.05 -33.26 9.05
N ALA A 59 -8.14 -33.21 10.03
CA ALA A 59 -8.33 -33.90 11.29
C ALA A 59 -9.55 -33.37 12.06
N SER A 60 -9.77 -32.05 12.10
CA SER A 60 -10.96 -31.45 12.73
C SER A 60 -12.27 -31.88 12.05
N ARG A 61 -12.20 -32.23 10.75
CA ARG A 61 -13.33 -32.68 9.93
C ARG A 61 -13.47 -34.20 9.83
N THR A 62 -12.78 -34.98 10.67
CA THR A 62 -12.77 -36.45 10.58
C THR A 62 -12.37 -36.97 9.17
N TYR A 63 -11.52 -36.20 8.48
CA TYR A 63 -11.05 -36.42 7.10
C TYR A 63 -12.16 -36.46 6.05
N ARG A 64 -13.36 -35.93 6.32
CA ARG A 64 -14.40 -35.81 5.29
C ARG A 64 -13.98 -34.80 4.21
N PRO A 65 -14.09 -35.14 2.92
CA PRO A 65 -13.81 -34.20 1.83
C PRO A 65 -14.66 -32.93 1.94
N LEU A 66 -14.12 -31.80 1.52
CA LEU A 66 -14.81 -30.51 1.52
C LEU A 66 -15.31 -30.13 0.12
N TRP A 67 -14.48 -30.35 -0.88
CA TRP A 67 -14.65 -29.82 -2.22
C TRP A 67 -15.28 -30.80 -3.19
N VAL A 68 -15.14 -32.10 -2.94
CA VAL A 68 -15.75 -33.16 -3.76
C VAL A 68 -16.97 -33.78 -3.07
N ASP A 69 -17.93 -34.19 -3.89
CA ASP A 69 -19.05 -35.05 -3.50
C ASP A 69 -19.13 -36.26 -4.46
N ARG A 70 -20.16 -37.10 -4.28
CA ARG A 70 -20.34 -38.33 -5.07
C ARG A 70 -20.46 -38.11 -6.59
N PHE A 71 -20.72 -36.88 -7.03
CA PHE A 71 -20.82 -36.49 -8.43
C PHE A 71 -19.57 -35.76 -8.94
N GLY A 72 -18.50 -35.70 -8.13
CA GLY A 72 -17.27 -34.99 -8.44
C GLY A 72 -17.20 -33.62 -7.74
N PRO A 73 -16.56 -32.60 -8.34
CA PRO A 73 -16.40 -31.29 -7.72
C PRO A 73 -17.76 -30.66 -7.37
N SER A 74 -17.89 -30.15 -6.15
CA SER A 74 -19.07 -29.48 -5.64
C SER A 74 -19.24 -28.06 -6.25
N ILE A 75 -20.34 -27.38 -5.90
CA ILE A 75 -20.53 -25.97 -6.28
C ILE A 75 -19.44 -25.09 -5.65
N LEU A 76 -19.03 -25.37 -4.41
CA LEU A 76 -17.95 -24.65 -3.72
C LEU A 76 -16.62 -24.80 -4.46
N ALA A 77 -16.31 -26.01 -4.94
CA ALA A 77 -15.10 -26.26 -5.73
C ALA A 77 -15.09 -25.45 -7.03
N ARG A 78 -16.22 -25.41 -7.75
CA ARG A 78 -16.36 -24.60 -8.97
C ARG A 78 -16.15 -23.11 -8.69
N GLN A 79 -16.77 -22.60 -7.63
CA GLN A 79 -16.65 -21.19 -7.23
C GLN A 79 -15.23 -20.82 -6.82
N LEU A 80 -14.53 -21.69 -6.06
CA LEU A 80 -13.13 -21.49 -5.74
C LEU A 80 -12.27 -21.50 -7.01
N ARG A 81 -12.42 -22.52 -7.87
CA ARG A 81 -11.66 -22.63 -9.12
C ARG A 81 -11.82 -21.38 -9.99
N GLU A 82 -13.04 -20.85 -10.14
CA GLU A 82 -13.30 -19.61 -10.89
C GLU A 82 -12.52 -18.41 -10.30
N VAL A 83 -12.47 -18.27 -8.98
CA VAL A 83 -11.70 -17.22 -8.32
C VAL A 83 -10.19 -17.40 -8.56
N LEU A 84 -9.69 -18.63 -8.49
CA LEU A 84 -8.28 -18.94 -8.73
C LEU A 84 -7.88 -18.67 -10.19
N GLU A 85 -8.75 -19.00 -11.16
CA GLU A 85 -8.54 -18.70 -12.59
C GLU A 85 -8.44 -17.19 -12.86
N ASN A 86 -9.17 -16.39 -12.09
CA ASN A 86 -9.20 -14.94 -12.20
C ASN A 86 -8.32 -14.23 -11.15
N ALA A 87 -7.39 -14.95 -10.49
CA ALA A 87 -6.50 -14.38 -9.49
C ALA A 87 -5.60 -13.28 -10.06
N ASP A 88 -5.38 -13.30 -11.38
CA ASP A 88 -4.68 -12.24 -12.09
C ASP A 88 -5.36 -10.88 -11.93
N ARG A 89 -6.69 -10.82 -11.80
CA ARG A 89 -7.41 -9.56 -11.54
C ARG A 89 -6.95 -8.91 -10.25
N GLU A 90 -6.57 -9.71 -9.27
CA GLU A 90 -6.01 -9.23 -8.02
C GLU A 90 -4.49 -8.99 -8.13
N GLY A 91 -3.91 -8.93 -9.34
CA GLY A 91 -2.46 -8.76 -9.51
C GLY A 91 -1.62 -9.96 -9.08
N LEU A 92 -2.26 -11.12 -8.87
CA LEU A 92 -1.61 -12.38 -8.51
C LEU A 92 -1.38 -13.25 -9.75
N GLU A 93 -0.72 -14.40 -9.58
CA GLU A 93 -0.39 -15.30 -10.70
C GLU A 93 -1.24 -16.59 -10.58
N PRO A 94 -2.25 -16.83 -11.45
CA PRO A 94 -3.14 -18.00 -11.34
C PRO A 94 -2.40 -19.35 -11.25
N LYS A 95 -1.27 -19.47 -11.95
CA LYS A 95 -0.41 -20.66 -11.93
C LYS A 95 0.15 -21.03 -10.55
N ALA A 96 0.16 -20.09 -9.60
CA ALA A 96 0.62 -20.32 -8.23
C ALA A 96 -0.36 -21.15 -7.39
N TYR A 97 -1.59 -21.34 -7.85
CA TYR A 97 -2.68 -21.96 -7.08
C TYR A 97 -3.08 -23.32 -7.65
N HIS A 98 -2.09 -24.10 -8.09
CA HIS A 98 -2.25 -25.48 -8.55
C HIS A 98 -3.22 -25.74 -9.71
N LEU A 99 -3.67 -24.72 -10.45
CA LEU A 99 -4.72 -24.85 -11.47
C LEU A 99 -4.46 -25.99 -12.47
N LYS A 100 -3.23 -26.13 -12.98
CA LYS A 100 -2.87 -27.22 -13.91
C LYS A 100 -3.07 -28.61 -13.28
N SER A 101 -2.79 -28.76 -12.00
CA SER A 101 -2.99 -30.01 -11.25
C SER A 101 -4.46 -30.22 -10.91
N ILE A 102 -5.18 -29.17 -10.54
CA ILE A 102 -6.64 -29.20 -10.30
C ILE A 102 -7.36 -29.67 -11.57
N ASP A 103 -7.06 -29.06 -12.73
CA ASP A 103 -7.68 -29.38 -14.01
C ASP A 103 -7.46 -30.83 -14.45
N ARG A 104 -6.26 -31.37 -14.20
CA ARG A 104 -5.94 -32.77 -14.50
C ARG A 104 -6.84 -33.75 -13.75
N HIS A 105 -7.23 -33.43 -12.52
CA HIS A 105 -8.00 -34.32 -11.65
C HIS A 105 -9.51 -33.99 -11.65
N TRP A 106 -9.92 -32.91 -12.31
CA TRP A 106 -11.26 -32.31 -12.19
C TRP A 106 -12.43 -33.24 -12.56
N LEU A 107 -12.25 -34.09 -13.58
CA LEU A 107 -13.30 -34.96 -14.12
C LEU A 107 -13.27 -36.39 -13.56
N SER A 108 -12.35 -36.69 -12.64
CA SER A 108 -12.21 -38.06 -12.14
C SER A 108 -13.30 -38.44 -11.15
N THR A 109 -13.74 -39.69 -11.22
CA THR A 109 -14.63 -40.34 -10.26
C THR A 109 -13.91 -41.35 -9.36
N ASP A 110 -12.59 -41.49 -9.51
CA ASP A 110 -11.76 -42.35 -8.67
C ASP A 110 -11.51 -41.70 -7.30
N ALA A 111 -11.72 -42.45 -6.21
CA ALA A 111 -11.67 -41.94 -4.85
C ALA A 111 -10.28 -41.39 -4.45
N THR A 112 -9.20 -42.05 -4.88
CA THR A 112 -7.83 -41.58 -4.65
C THR A 112 -7.59 -40.25 -5.39
N ILE A 113 -8.02 -40.15 -6.64
CA ILE A 113 -7.90 -38.89 -7.39
C ILE A 113 -8.76 -37.77 -6.79
N GLN A 114 -9.98 -38.07 -6.35
CA GLN A 114 -10.86 -37.09 -5.72
C GLN A 114 -10.29 -36.59 -4.38
N ALA A 115 -9.70 -37.47 -3.57
CA ALA A 115 -8.97 -37.06 -2.37
C ALA A 115 -7.80 -36.10 -2.71
N ARG A 116 -7.03 -36.37 -3.77
CA ARG A 116 -5.97 -35.44 -4.23
C ARG A 116 -6.52 -34.10 -4.67
N LEU A 117 -7.64 -34.09 -5.40
CA LEU A 117 -8.31 -32.86 -5.81
C LEU A 117 -8.76 -32.04 -4.60
N ASP A 118 -9.31 -32.68 -3.58
CA ASP A 118 -9.72 -32.02 -2.33
C ASP A 118 -8.54 -31.35 -1.62
N LEU A 119 -7.40 -32.05 -1.49
CA LEU A 119 -6.16 -31.49 -0.94
C LEU A 119 -5.65 -30.29 -1.75
N LEU A 120 -5.64 -30.41 -3.09
CA LEU A 120 -5.20 -29.35 -3.99
C LEU A 120 -6.04 -28.09 -3.86
N LEU A 121 -7.36 -28.24 -3.74
CA LEU A 121 -8.28 -27.11 -3.60
C LEU A 121 -8.15 -26.45 -2.22
N THR A 122 -7.98 -27.23 -1.15
CA THR A 122 -7.75 -26.67 0.19
C THR A 122 -6.43 -25.91 0.27
N ASP A 123 -5.34 -26.49 -0.24
CA ASP A 123 -4.04 -25.82 -0.28
C ASP A 123 -4.08 -24.55 -1.16
N ALA A 124 -4.70 -24.63 -2.34
CA ALA A 124 -4.90 -23.48 -3.19
C ALA A 124 -5.71 -22.37 -2.53
N PHE A 125 -6.73 -22.71 -1.73
CA PHE A 125 -7.46 -21.73 -0.92
C PHE A 125 -6.55 -21.09 0.14
N PHE A 126 -5.75 -21.86 0.88
CA PHE A 126 -4.83 -21.33 1.89
C PHE A 126 -3.80 -20.37 1.27
N LEU A 127 -3.22 -20.75 0.13
CA LEU A 127 -2.27 -19.90 -0.59
C LEU A 127 -2.93 -18.64 -1.15
N TYR A 128 -4.08 -18.78 -1.82
CA TYR A 128 -4.79 -17.65 -2.42
C TYR A 128 -5.25 -16.66 -1.35
N SER A 129 -5.88 -17.15 -0.28
CA SER A 129 -6.39 -16.31 0.81
C SER A 129 -5.25 -15.54 1.49
N ARG A 130 -4.11 -16.19 1.77
CA ARG A 130 -2.91 -15.51 2.27
C ARG A 130 -2.43 -14.43 1.30
N HIS A 131 -2.23 -14.78 0.03
CA HIS A 131 -1.69 -13.86 -0.97
C HIS A 131 -2.60 -12.66 -1.23
N VAL A 132 -3.91 -12.87 -1.36
CA VAL A 132 -4.86 -11.79 -1.67
C VAL A 132 -5.09 -10.87 -0.48
N SER A 133 -5.04 -11.40 0.74
CA SER A 133 -5.38 -10.64 1.95
C SER A 133 -4.17 -9.99 2.63
N ARG A 134 -2.99 -10.64 2.64
CA ARG A 134 -1.76 -10.16 3.30
C ARG A 134 -0.63 -9.85 2.31
N GLY A 135 -0.71 -10.35 1.08
CA GLY A 135 0.31 -10.15 0.07
C GLY A 135 1.28 -11.32 -0.05
N ARG A 136 2.08 -11.28 -1.12
CA ARG A 136 3.05 -12.34 -1.46
C ARG A 136 4.43 -12.13 -0.87
N TYR A 137 4.73 -10.93 -0.39
CA TYR A 137 6.06 -10.56 0.09
C TYR A 137 5.99 -10.14 1.55
N ASP A 138 7.08 -10.34 2.27
CA ASP A 138 7.28 -9.69 3.55
C ASP A 138 7.60 -8.21 3.32
N PRO A 139 6.83 -7.25 3.85
CA PRO A 139 7.14 -5.84 3.68
C PRO A 139 8.52 -5.45 4.20
N PHE A 140 9.06 -6.12 5.24
CA PHE A 140 10.38 -5.80 5.79
C PHE A 140 11.54 -6.12 4.83
N GLU A 141 11.36 -7.10 3.95
CA GLU A 141 12.35 -7.44 2.90
C GLU A 141 12.36 -6.41 1.76
N ILE A 142 11.30 -5.60 1.63
CA ILE A 142 11.16 -4.55 0.61
C ILE A 142 11.50 -3.17 1.18
N ASP A 143 10.98 -2.86 2.38
CA ASP A 143 11.28 -1.64 3.12
C ASP A 143 11.75 -2.01 4.54
N PRO A 144 13.06 -1.93 4.81
CA PRO A 144 13.62 -2.22 6.13
C PRO A 144 13.09 -1.30 7.25
N HIS A 145 12.47 -0.17 6.90
CA HIS A 145 11.90 0.78 7.86
C HIS A 145 10.38 0.63 8.02
N TRP A 146 9.79 -0.41 7.44
CA TRP A 146 8.36 -0.70 7.59
C TRP A 146 8.00 -0.86 9.07
N ASN A 147 7.01 -0.10 9.55
CA ASN A 147 6.53 -0.19 10.93
C ASN A 147 5.02 0.03 10.99
N ILE A 148 4.32 -0.79 10.22
CA ILE A 148 2.86 -0.94 10.26
C ILE A 148 2.57 -2.42 10.50
N ASP A 149 1.69 -2.70 11.45
CA ASP A 149 1.31 -4.08 11.75
C ASP A 149 0.59 -4.70 10.56
N VAL A 150 1.19 -5.77 10.04
CA VAL A 150 0.64 -6.51 8.91
C VAL A 150 -0.46 -7.43 9.43
N PRO A 151 -1.65 -7.49 8.80
CA PRO A 151 -2.74 -8.35 9.27
C PRO A 151 -2.32 -9.82 9.38
N GLU A 152 -2.48 -10.41 10.56
CA GLU A 152 -2.34 -11.86 10.73
C GLU A 152 -3.54 -12.59 10.13
N ILE A 153 -3.27 -13.73 9.50
CA ILE A 153 -4.30 -14.55 8.86
C ILE A 153 -4.12 -15.98 9.32
N ASP A 154 -5.12 -16.49 10.00
CA ASP A 154 -5.33 -17.93 10.15
C ASP A 154 -6.15 -18.43 8.96
N PRO A 155 -5.53 -19.13 7.98
CA PRO A 155 -6.22 -19.59 6.79
C PRO A 155 -7.24 -20.70 7.09
N ILE A 156 -7.12 -21.43 8.21
CA ILE A 156 -8.14 -22.42 8.62
C ILE A 156 -9.39 -21.68 9.09
N ALA A 157 -9.26 -20.77 10.06
CA ALA A 157 -10.39 -19.96 10.54
C ALA A 157 -11.02 -19.12 9.40
N LEU A 158 -10.20 -18.65 8.46
CA LEU A 158 -10.68 -17.93 7.28
C LEU A 158 -11.47 -18.84 6.33
N LEU A 159 -11.04 -20.09 6.11
CA LEU A 159 -11.81 -21.05 5.32
C LEU A 159 -13.15 -21.36 5.98
N GLU A 160 -13.14 -21.64 7.29
CA GLU A 160 -14.36 -21.95 8.05
C GLU A 160 -15.37 -20.81 8.00
N SER A 161 -14.94 -19.57 8.28
CA SER A 161 -15.81 -18.39 8.18
C SER A 161 -16.31 -18.11 6.76
N THR A 162 -15.51 -18.43 5.73
CA THR A 162 -15.94 -18.32 4.32
C THR A 162 -17.03 -19.34 3.99
N LEU A 163 -16.94 -20.57 4.53
CA LEU A 163 -17.93 -21.63 4.34
C LEU A 163 -19.27 -21.34 5.06
N GLU A 164 -19.22 -20.62 6.17
CA GLU A 164 -20.41 -20.20 6.93
C GLU A 164 -21.13 -18.99 6.31
N ALA A 165 -20.49 -18.27 5.39
CA ALA A 165 -21.09 -17.11 4.75
C ALA A 165 -22.28 -17.50 3.86
N GLU A 166 -23.35 -16.68 3.88
CA GLU A 166 -24.53 -16.87 3.04
C GLU A 166 -24.19 -16.94 1.54
N ASN A 167 -23.11 -16.27 1.14
CA ASN A 167 -22.61 -16.26 -0.24
C ASN A 167 -21.09 -16.49 -0.27
N PHE A 168 -20.70 -17.76 -0.45
CA PHE A 168 -19.31 -18.19 -0.53
C PHE A 168 -18.50 -17.42 -1.59
N SER A 169 -19.07 -17.17 -2.78
CA SER A 169 -18.39 -16.42 -3.84
C SER A 169 -18.14 -14.97 -3.47
N LEU A 170 -19.07 -14.33 -2.75
CA LEU A 170 -18.88 -12.97 -2.24
C LEU A 170 -17.84 -12.96 -1.12
N ALA A 171 -17.86 -13.95 -0.22
CA ALA A 171 -16.87 -14.08 0.84
C ALA A 171 -15.44 -14.22 0.28
N LEU A 172 -15.24 -15.05 -0.75
CA LEU A 172 -13.96 -15.17 -1.47
C LEU A 172 -13.49 -13.84 -2.07
N ARG A 173 -14.39 -13.05 -2.67
CA ARG A 173 -14.04 -11.72 -3.22
C ARG A 173 -13.70 -10.71 -2.13
N ASN A 174 -14.31 -10.83 -0.95
CA ASN A 174 -14.08 -9.93 0.18
C ASN A 174 -12.78 -10.22 0.94
N LEU A 175 -12.04 -11.28 0.56
CA LEU A 175 -10.70 -11.54 1.09
C LEU A 175 -9.70 -10.44 0.71
N ALA A 176 -9.85 -9.80 -0.45
CA ALA A 176 -9.03 -8.67 -0.86
C ALA A 176 -9.19 -7.45 0.06
N PRO A 177 -8.20 -6.52 0.15
CA PRO A 177 -8.30 -5.31 0.95
C PRO A 177 -9.59 -4.52 0.66
N PRO A 178 -10.32 -4.05 1.70
CA PRO A 178 -11.61 -3.40 1.53
C PRO A 178 -11.48 -1.92 1.13
N HIS A 179 -10.25 -1.46 0.89
CA HIS A 179 -9.93 -0.06 0.64
C HIS A 179 -10.28 0.34 -0.79
N THR A 180 -10.81 1.56 -0.94
CA THR A 180 -11.17 2.09 -2.26
C THR A 180 -9.96 2.20 -3.18
N GLY A 181 -8.79 2.59 -2.65
CA GLY A 181 -7.54 2.66 -3.43
C GLY A 181 -7.11 1.31 -4.01
N TYR A 182 -7.28 0.22 -3.26
CA TYR A 182 -7.01 -1.13 -3.77
C TYR A 182 -7.94 -1.49 -4.94
N ARG A 183 -9.25 -1.22 -4.81
CA ARG A 183 -10.22 -1.47 -5.89
C ARG A 183 -9.91 -0.65 -7.14
N TRP A 184 -9.55 0.62 -6.97
CA TRP A 184 -9.17 1.46 -8.11
C TRP A 184 -7.89 0.99 -8.78
N LEU A 185 -6.90 0.51 -8.04
CA LEU A 185 -5.71 -0.12 -8.63
C LEU A 185 -6.03 -1.41 -9.38
N ARG A 186 -6.99 -2.21 -8.90
CA ARG A 186 -7.49 -3.38 -9.64
C ARG A 186 -8.12 -2.96 -10.97
N ASP A 187 -8.94 -1.91 -10.97
CA ASP A 187 -9.57 -1.42 -12.19
C ASP A 187 -8.52 -0.84 -13.16
N ALA A 188 -7.53 -0.10 -12.63
CA ALA A 188 -6.38 0.37 -13.39
C ALA A 188 -5.54 -0.79 -13.95
N LEU A 189 -5.32 -1.87 -13.19
CA LEU A 189 -4.59 -3.05 -13.65
C LEU A 189 -5.28 -3.67 -14.88
N ALA A 190 -6.61 -3.79 -14.85
CA ALA A 190 -7.38 -4.31 -15.97
C ALA A 190 -7.21 -3.43 -17.22
N GLU A 191 -7.27 -2.10 -17.05
CA GLU A 191 -7.08 -1.15 -18.14
C GLU A 191 -5.67 -1.20 -18.72
N TYR A 192 -4.63 -1.24 -17.89
CA TYR A 192 -3.25 -1.28 -18.37
C TYR A 192 -2.91 -2.62 -19.05
N ARG A 193 -3.53 -3.72 -18.62
CA ARG A 193 -3.44 -5.00 -19.34
C ARG A 193 -4.11 -4.95 -20.70
N ARG A 194 -5.26 -4.27 -20.83
CA ARG A 194 -5.91 -4.02 -22.12
C ARG A 194 -4.98 -3.23 -23.05
N LEU A 195 -4.39 -2.14 -22.55
CA LEU A 195 -3.39 -1.36 -23.29
C LEU A 195 -2.19 -2.22 -23.72
N ALA A 196 -1.69 -3.09 -22.84
CA ALA A 196 -0.61 -4.01 -23.18
C ALA A 196 -1.00 -5.02 -24.28
N ALA A 197 -2.20 -5.58 -24.21
CA ALA A 197 -2.73 -6.50 -25.23
C ALA A 197 -2.92 -5.83 -26.60
N GLU A 198 -3.17 -4.52 -26.62
CA GLU A 198 -3.27 -3.69 -27.84
C GLU A 198 -1.90 -3.25 -28.38
N GLY A 199 -0.80 -3.70 -27.78
CA GLY A 199 0.58 -3.40 -28.21
C GLY A 199 1.25 -2.24 -27.45
N GLY A 200 0.61 -1.74 -26.39
CA GLY A 200 1.13 -0.65 -25.57
C GLY A 200 1.10 0.70 -26.28
N TRP A 201 2.12 1.52 -26.04
CA TRP A 201 2.24 2.86 -26.60
C TRP A 201 3.60 3.09 -27.25
N PRO A 202 3.70 4.01 -28.23
CA PRO A 202 4.93 4.21 -28.96
C PRO A 202 5.98 4.95 -28.13
N THR A 203 7.25 4.65 -28.38
CA THR A 203 8.42 5.32 -27.80
C THR A 203 8.77 6.60 -28.56
N ILE A 204 9.02 7.68 -27.83
CA ILE A 204 9.51 8.95 -28.37
C ILE A 204 11.03 8.86 -28.52
N ARG A 205 11.50 8.96 -29.77
CA ARG A 205 12.92 8.79 -30.14
C ARG A 205 13.51 10.10 -30.65
N THR A 206 13.88 10.97 -29.72
CA THR A 206 14.64 12.19 -29.98
C THR A 206 15.32 12.64 -28.70
N ASP A 207 16.49 13.25 -28.81
CA ASP A 207 17.17 13.89 -27.69
C ASP A 207 16.78 15.37 -27.55
N GLU A 208 16.19 15.96 -28.59
CA GLU A 208 15.71 17.33 -28.60
C GLU A 208 14.53 17.52 -27.64
N ASN A 209 14.45 18.70 -27.02
CA ASN A 209 13.30 19.09 -26.21
C ASN A 209 12.14 19.46 -27.14
N LEU A 210 10.98 18.84 -26.94
CA LEU A 210 9.75 19.21 -27.66
C LEU A 210 8.97 20.22 -26.80
N LYS A 211 8.68 21.39 -27.36
CA LYS A 211 7.95 22.46 -26.67
C LYS A 211 6.97 23.18 -27.60
N TYR A 212 6.03 23.89 -26.99
CA TYR A 212 5.03 24.71 -27.66
C TYR A 212 5.61 25.58 -28.79
N GLY A 213 4.93 25.58 -29.94
CA GLY A 213 5.30 26.36 -31.12
C GLY A 213 6.31 25.70 -32.05
N GLN A 214 6.82 24.50 -31.72
CA GLN A 214 7.76 23.77 -32.58
C GLN A 214 7.07 22.77 -33.51
N THR A 215 7.69 22.49 -34.65
CA THR A 215 7.35 21.35 -35.51
C THR A 215 8.47 20.32 -35.47
N HIS A 216 8.12 19.04 -35.29
CA HIS A 216 9.08 17.94 -35.18
C HIS A 216 8.37 16.60 -35.46
N ALA A 217 9.04 15.66 -36.14
CA ALA A 217 8.44 14.38 -36.54
C ALA A 217 7.95 13.52 -35.35
N GLN A 218 8.61 13.63 -34.20
CA GLN A 218 8.21 12.93 -32.96
C GLN A 218 6.97 13.52 -32.28
N ILE A 219 6.47 14.69 -32.69
CA ILE A 219 5.26 15.27 -32.09
C ILE A 219 4.03 14.42 -32.42
N ALA A 220 3.93 13.86 -33.63
CA ALA A 220 2.87 12.92 -33.97
C ALA A 220 2.92 11.64 -33.10
N VAL A 221 4.13 11.22 -32.69
CA VAL A 221 4.33 10.08 -31.78
C VAL A 221 3.90 10.45 -30.36
N LEU A 222 4.32 11.61 -29.87
CA LEU A 222 3.93 12.16 -28.57
C LEU A 222 2.41 12.28 -28.42
N ARG A 223 1.71 12.73 -29.47
CA ARG A 223 0.23 12.79 -29.48
C ARG A 223 -0.40 11.43 -29.27
N ARG A 224 0.00 10.42 -30.05
CA ARG A 224 -0.49 9.04 -29.89
C ARG A 224 -0.18 8.49 -28.50
N ARG A 225 1.01 8.80 -27.97
CA ARG A 225 1.43 8.40 -26.63
C ARG A 225 0.53 8.98 -25.54
N LEU A 226 0.19 10.27 -25.61
CA LEU A 226 -0.67 10.96 -24.64
C LEU A 226 -2.15 10.60 -24.82
N MET A 227 -2.59 10.24 -26.03
CA MET A 227 -3.94 9.72 -26.28
C MET A 227 -4.16 8.34 -25.64
N ALA A 228 -3.13 7.49 -25.62
CA ALA A 228 -3.24 6.12 -25.09
C ALA A 228 -3.65 6.07 -23.60
N GLU A 229 -3.32 7.11 -22.82
CA GLU A 229 -3.71 7.24 -21.40
C GLU A 229 -4.72 8.37 -21.17
N GLY A 230 -5.30 8.93 -22.23
CA GLY A 230 -6.36 9.96 -22.14
C GLY A 230 -5.88 11.37 -21.78
N ASP A 231 -4.56 11.62 -21.64
CA ASP A 231 -4.03 12.97 -21.41
C ASP A 231 -4.36 13.93 -22.56
N LEU A 232 -4.42 13.41 -23.79
CA LEU A 232 -4.82 14.17 -24.97
C LEU A 232 -6.12 13.59 -25.52
N GLN A 233 -7.19 14.39 -25.50
CA GLN A 233 -8.43 14.06 -26.22
C GLN A 233 -8.23 14.23 -27.73
N LEU A 234 -9.16 13.73 -28.55
CA LEU A 234 -9.08 13.75 -30.02
C LEU A 234 -9.79 14.98 -30.63
N PRO A 235 -9.18 16.18 -30.72
CA PRO A 235 -9.62 17.17 -31.70
C PRO A 235 -8.90 16.95 -33.04
N PRO A 236 -9.52 17.34 -34.17
CA PRO A 236 -8.82 17.43 -35.44
C PRO A 236 -7.68 18.46 -35.32
N VAL A 237 -6.45 18.03 -35.62
CA VAL A 237 -5.28 18.91 -35.70
C VAL A 237 -4.96 19.20 -37.16
N HIS A 238 -4.64 20.47 -37.44
CA HIS A 238 -4.27 20.89 -38.80
C HIS A 238 -2.88 20.36 -39.21
N ASP A 239 -1.95 20.24 -38.24
CA ASP A 239 -0.63 19.63 -38.43
C ASP A 239 -0.32 18.70 -37.26
N ALA A 240 -0.21 17.40 -37.54
CA ALA A 240 0.11 16.38 -36.54
C ALA A 240 1.52 16.49 -35.97
N ASN A 241 2.43 17.20 -36.66
CA ASN A 241 3.81 17.40 -36.24
C ASN A 241 4.03 18.73 -35.52
N TYR A 242 3.02 19.60 -35.41
CA TYR A 242 3.12 20.89 -34.72
C TYR A 242 2.72 20.75 -33.25
N PHE A 243 3.50 21.38 -32.35
CA PHE A 243 3.25 21.40 -30.91
C PHE A 243 2.32 22.55 -30.55
N ASP A 244 1.01 22.30 -30.62
CA ASP A 244 0.00 23.29 -30.29
C ASP A 244 -0.28 23.42 -28.78
N GLN A 245 -1.18 24.34 -28.43
CA GLN A 245 -1.57 24.61 -27.06
C GLN A 245 -2.26 23.40 -26.39
N SER A 246 -3.04 22.63 -27.14
CA SER A 246 -3.72 21.43 -26.61
C SER A 246 -2.72 20.37 -26.20
N LEU A 247 -1.65 20.22 -26.96
CA LEU A 247 -0.55 19.30 -26.65
C LEU A 247 0.24 19.77 -25.43
N LYS A 248 0.46 21.08 -25.28
CA LYS A 248 1.10 21.65 -24.07
C LYS A 248 0.31 21.28 -22.82
N PHE A 249 -1.00 21.49 -22.81
CA PHE A 249 -1.85 21.12 -21.67
C PHE A 249 -1.92 19.61 -21.44
N ALA A 250 -1.80 18.78 -22.48
CA ALA A 250 -1.69 17.33 -22.32
C ALA A 250 -0.35 16.92 -21.69
N VAL A 251 0.77 17.55 -22.09
CA VAL A 251 2.08 17.32 -21.47
C VAL A 251 2.08 17.77 -20.01
N GLU A 252 1.49 18.91 -19.68
CA GLU A 252 1.38 19.39 -18.29
C GLU A 252 0.57 18.43 -17.42
N ARG A 253 -0.57 17.93 -17.91
CA ARG A 253 -1.36 16.90 -17.20
C ARG A 253 -0.55 15.62 -16.99
N PHE A 254 0.17 15.18 -18.01
CA PHE A 254 1.08 14.04 -17.91
C PHE A 254 2.16 14.27 -16.84
N GLN A 255 2.80 15.45 -16.85
CA GLN A 255 3.84 15.82 -15.89
C GLN A 255 3.30 15.81 -14.46
N VAL A 256 2.15 16.41 -14.20
CA VAL A 256 1.50 16.44 -12.88
C VAL A 256 1.21 15.03 -12.38
N ARG A 257 0.54 14.19 -13.18
CA ARG A 257 0.24 12.80 -12.77
C ARG A 257 1.48 11.89 -12.68
N HIS A 258 2.65 12.40 -13.07
CA HIS A 258 3.93 11.74 -12.96
C HIS A 258 4.88 12.35 -11.92
N GLY A 259 4.43 13.33 -11.13
CA GLY A 259 5.27 14.00 -10.13
C GLY A 259 6.46 14.75 -10.76
N LEU A 260 6.29 15.26 -11.98
CA LEU A 260 7.30 16.04 -12.70
C LEU A 260 6.97 17.54 -12.66
N GLU A 261 7.98 18.36 -12.93
CA GLU A 261 7.80 19.81 -13.12
C GLU A 261 6.79 20.09 -14.24
N MET A 262 5.82 20.96 -13.96
CA MET A 262 4.73 21.31 -14.88
C MET A 262 5.12 22.49 -15.78
N ASP A 263 6.09 22.28 -16.67
CA ASP A 263 6.59 23.30 -17.60
C ASP A 263 6.01 23.16 -19.03
N GLY A 264 5.33 22.05 -19.33
CA GLY A 264 4.80 21.73 -20.65
C GLY A 264 5.87 21.40 -21.69
N ILE A 265 7.11 21.12 -21.27
CA ILE A 265 8.25 20.79 -22.12
C ILE A 265 8.55 19.29 -21.99
N VAL A 266 8.65 18.60 -23.13
CA VAL A 266 9.14 17.21 -23.15
C VAL A 266 10.66 17.22 -23.15
N GLY A 267 11.22 17.49 -21.97
CA GLY A 267 12.66 17.35 -21.68
C GLY A 267 13.06 15.92 -21.32
N PRO A 268 14.32 15.67 -20.92
CA PRO A 268 14.83 14.32 -20.62
C PRO A 268 13.99 13.56 -19.58
N GLY A 269 13.59 14.21 -18.47
CA GLY A 269 12.77 13.59 -17.42
C GLY A 269 11.37 13.19 -17.89
N THR A 270 10.65 14.12 -18.53
CA THR A 270 9.32 13.84 -19.11
C THR A 270 9.40 12.77 -20.20
N ARG A 271 10.43 12.81 -21.05
CA ARG A 271 10.66 11.80 -22.08
C ARG A 271 10.95 10.42 -21.49
N ALA A 272 11.77 10.33 -20.44
CA ALA A 272 12.01 9.08 -19.72
C ALA A 272 10.71 8.50 -19.17
N ALA A 273 9.87 9.32 -18.50
CA ALA A 273 8.58 8.89 -17.98
C ALA A 273 7.60 8.44 -19.08
N LEU A 274 7.53 9.17 -20.21
CA LEU A 274 6.71 8.81 -21.37
C LEU A 274 7.15 7.47 -21.98
N ASN A 275 8.45 7.19 -21.97
CA ASN A 275 9.03 6.00 -22.58
C ASN A 275 9.03 4.76 -21.67
N VAL A 276 8.56 4.86 -20.42
CA VAL A 276 8.33 3.68 -19.57
C VAL A 276 7.33 2.75 -20.25
N PRO A 277 7.67 1.47 -20.50
CA PRO A 277 6.77 0.49 -21.09
C PRO A 277 5.52 0.23 -20.25
N VAL A 278 4.43 -0.18 -20.91
CA VAL A 278 3.18 -0.56 -20.22
C VAL A 278 3.36 -1.75 -19.29
N SER A 279 4.25 -2.70 -19.62
CA SER A 279 4.61 -3.83 -18.75
C SER A 279 5.12 -3.37 -17.39
N ASP A 280 5.95 -2.34 -17.37
CA ASP A 280 6.58 -1.83 -16.16
C ASP A 280 5.55 -1.07 -15.32
N ARG A 281 4.59 -0.40 -15.98
CA ARG A 281 3.43 0.19 -15.30
C ARG A 281 2.54 -0.86 -14.64
N ILE A 282 2.32 -2.00 -15.30
CA ILE A 282 1.56 -3.13 -14.75
C ILE A 282 2.25 -3.67 -13.49
N GLU A 283 3.56 -3.91 -13.53
CA GLU A 283 4.30 -4.39 -12.36
C GLU A 283 4.28 -3.36 -11.22
N ARG A 284 4.38 -2.07 -11.53
CA ARG A 284 4.23 -1.01 -10.52
C ARG A 284 2.83 -0.95 -9.91
N ILE A 285 1.77 -1.16 -10.69
CA ILE A 285 0.40 -1.30 -10.16
C ILE A 285 0.31 -2.51 -9.22
N LYS A 286 0.82 -3.68 -9.65
CA LYS A 286 0.81 -4.92 -8.85
C LYS A 286 1.55 -4.73 -7.51
N LEU A 287 2.72 -4.09 -7.52
CA LEU A 287 3.46 -3.77 -6.30
C LEU A 287 2.64 -2.89 -5.35
N ASN A 288 2.00 -1.84 -5.87
CA ASN A 288 1.20 -0.96 -5.03
C ASN A 288 -0.09 -1.65 -4.54
N MET A 289 -0.60 -2.66 -5.25
CA MET A 289 -1.63 -3.56 -4.71
C MET A 289 -1.10 -4.41 -3.54
N GLU A 290 0.15 -4.90 -3.58
CA GLU A 290 0.79 -5.56 -2.42
C GLU A 290 0.86 -4.60 -1.22
N ARG A 291 1.30 -3.36 -1.43
CA ARG A 291 1.37 -2.33 -0.37
C ARG A 291 0.04 -2.08 0.33
N TRP A 292 -1.08 -2.14 -0.42
CA TRP A 292 -2.42 -2.06 0.17
C TRP A 292 -2.81 -3.28 1.01
N ARG A 293 -2.24 -4.46 0.75
CA ARG A 293 -2.48 -5.69 1.55
C ARG A 293 -1.75 -5.67 2.88
N TRP A 294 -0.65 -4.92 2.96
CA TRP A 294 0.11 -4.77 4.19
C TRP A 294 -0.53 -3.78 5.18
N LEU A 295 -1.54 -3.01 4.75
CA LEU A 295 -2.24 -2.09 5.63
C LEU A 295 -3.32 -2.78 6.47
N PRO A 296 -3.68 -2.21 7.64
CA PRO A 296 -4.82 -2.65 8.43
C PRO A 296 -6.11 -2.69 7.59
N ARG A 297 -6.98 -3.67 7.87
CA ARG A 297 -8.28 -3.82 7.18
C ARG A 297 -9.20 -2.62 7.42
N ALA A 298 -9.03 -1.91 8.53
CA ALA A 298 -9.73 -0.68 8.86
C ALA A 298 -8.72 0.42 9.21
N LEU A 299 -8.78 1.55 8.49
CA LEU A 299 -7.93 2.72 8.74
C LEU A 299 -8.54 3.71 9.76
N GLY A 300 -9.75 3.40 10.26
CA GLY A 300 -10.58 4.30 11.07
C GLY A 300 -11.55 5.13 10.23
N GLU A 301 -12.56 5.73 10.88
CA GLU A 301 -13.52 6.62 10.21
C GLU A 301 -12.86 7.95 9.79
N ARG A 302 -11.89 8.41 10.58
CA ARG A 302 -11.09 9.61 10.30
C ARG A 302 -9.62 9.25 10.42
N TYR A 303 -8.81 9.73 9.50
CA TYR A 303 -7.36 9.50 9.52
C TYR A 303 -6.63 10.49 8.61
N ILE A 304 -5.33 10.61 8.80
CA ILE A 304 -4.42 11.29 7.87
C ILE A 304 -3.59 10.24 7.14
N MET A 305 -3.45 10.42 5.83
CA MET A 305 -2.52 9.68 5.00
C MET A 305 -1.51 10.64 4.40
N VAL A 306 -0.23 10.32 4.52
CA VAL A 306 0.85 11.01 3.83
C VAL A 306 1.46 10.02 2.86
N ASN A 307 1.31 10.25 1.56
CA ASN A 307 2.03 9.47 0.56
C ASN A 307 3.36 10.18 0.27
N THR A 308 4.45 9.56 0.72
CA THR A 308 5.78 10.17 0.64
C THR A 308 6.37 10.11 -0.77
N ALA A 309 5.86 9.25 -1.65
CA ALA A 309 6.27 9.17 -3.05
C ALA A 309 5.68 10.29 -3.92
N ASN A 310 4.49 10.81 -3.58
CA ASN A 310 3.86 11.92 -4.30
C ASN A 310 3.93 13.26 -3.55
N PHE A 311 4.49 13.26 -2.35
CA PHE A 311 4.61 14.43 -1.49
C PHE A 311 3.28 15.11 -1.18
N GLU A 312 2.24 14.32 -0.91
CA GLU A 312 0.93 14.83 -0.48
C GLU A 312 0.47 14.26 0.86
N LEU A 313 -0.26 15.10 1.59
CA LEU A 313 -1.04 14.74 2.76
C LEU A 313 -2.52 14.88 2.41
N LEU A 314 -3.31 13.85 2.73
CA LEU A 314 -4.76 13.85 2.67
C LEU A 314 -5.34 13.51 4.05
N ALA A 315 -6.30 14.29 4.53
CA ALA A 315 -7.08 13.97 5.72
C ALA A 315 -8.48 13.49 5.31
N PHE A 316 -8.90 12.34 5.83
CA PHE A 316 -10.14 11.68 5.49
C PHE A 316 -11.17 11.74 6.62
N ASP A 317 -12.44 11.79 6.25
CA ASP A 317 -13.59 11.61 7.14
C ASP A 317 -14.65 10.76 6.41
N LYS A 318 -14.97 9.59 6.97
CA LYS A 318 -15.88 8.59 6.38
C LYS A 318 -15.52 8.29 4.92
N ASN A 319 -14.24 8.01 4.68
CA ASN A 319 -13.64 7.75 3.36
C ASN A 319 -13.73 8.90 2.34
N LYS A 320 -14.04 10.13 2.78
CA LYS A 320 -14.03 11.32 1.93
C LYS A 320 -12.81 12.18 2.26
N PRO A 321 -12.01 12.62 1.26
CA PRO A 321 -10.95 13.57 1.50
C PRO A 321 -11.54 14.93 1.89
N MET A 322 -11.16 15.44 3.05
CA MET A 322 -11.65 16.70 3.62
C MET A 322 -10.60 17.82 3.54
N LEU A 323 -9.32 17.45 3.48
CA LEU A 323 -8.19 18.37 3.38
C LEU A 323 -7.10 17.68 2.56
N GLY A 324 -6.46 18.43 1.68
CA GLY A 324 -5.27 18.01 0.94
C GLY A 324 -4.23 19.12 0.94
N MET A 325 -2.95 18.77 1.05
CA MET A 325 -1.85 19.73 0.92
C MET A 325 -0.54 19.06 0.52
N SER A 326 0.38 19.85 -0.03
CA SER A 326 1.74 19.38 -0.29
C SER A 326 2.52 19.15 1.01
N VAL A 327 3.44 18.20 0.97
CA VAL A 327 4.43 17.96 2.04
C VAL A 327 5.87 17.97 1.52
N ILE A 328 6.82 18.09 2.44
CA ILE A 328 8.25 17.82 2.22
C ILE A 328 8.64 16.64 3.10
N THR A 329 9.33 15.67 2.53
CA THR A 329 9.72 14.40 3.18
C THR A 329 11.24 14.29 3.31
N GLY A 330 11.67 13.17 3.91
CA GLY A 330 13.07 12.82 4.09
C GLY A 330 13.86 12.83 2.79
N LYS A 331 15.16 13.08 2.89
CA LYS A 331 16.11 12.83 1.80
C LYS A 331 16.24 11.33 1.54
N GLN A 332 16.79 10.95 0.40
CA GLN A 332 17.06 9.55 0.08
C GLN A 332 18.00 8.88 1.10
N GLU A 333 18.99 9.61 1.64
CA GLU A 333 19.91 9.07 2.65
C GLU A 333 19.29 8.98 4.05
N ARG A 334 18.18 9.68 4.30
CA ARG A 334 17.44 9.72 5.56
C ARG A 334 15.93 9.71 5.26
N PRO A 335 15.41 8.60 4.71
CA PRO A 335 14.05 8.54 4.18
C PRO A 335 13.03 8.70 5.30
N THR A 336 11.85 9.21 4.96
CA THR A 336 10.70 9.15 5.87
C THR A 336 10.20 7.70 5.92
N PRO A 337 10.19 7.05 7.10
CA PRO A 337 9.80 5.64 7.21
C PRO A 337 8.30 5.44 6.97
N VAL A 338 7.91 4.24 6.53
CA VAL A 338 6.50 3.84 6.42
C VAL A 338 5.99 3.38 7.78
N ILE A 339 5.14 4.19 8.42
CA ILE A 339 4.75 4.00 9.82
C ILE A 339 3.28 4.34 10.06
N GLN A 340 2.72 3.76 11.11
CA GLN A 340 1.42 4.15 11.67
C GLN A 340 1.57 4.73 13.08
N GLY A 341 0.68 5.65 13.43
CA GLY A 341 0.67 6.27 14.75
C GLY A 341 -0.59 7.07 15.05
N LEU A 342 -0.73 7.56 16.27
CA LEU A 342 -1.88 8.37 16.71
C LEU A 342 -1.46 9.80 17.00
N LEU A 343 -1.96 10.76 16.22
CA LEU A 343 -1.76 12.19 16.44
C LEU A 343 -2.55 12.61 17.68
N HIS A 344 -1.85 13.18 18.65
CA HIS A 344 -2.41 13.46 19.98
C HIS A 344 -2.20 14.90 20.46
N THR A 345 -1.20 15.62 19.95
CA THR A 345 -0.86 16.97 20.47
C THR A 345 -0.39 17.91 19.37
N LEU A 346 -0.83 19.16 19.43
CA LEU A 346 -0.24 20.28 18.68
C LEU A 346 0.66 21.08 19.61
N VAL A 347 1.84 21.47 19.14
CA VAL A 347 2.74 22.38 19.84
C VAL A 347 2.88 23.66 19.03
N LEU A 348 2.35 24.76 19.54
CA LEU A 348 2.50 26.10 18.99
C LEU A 348 3.84 26.69 19.45
N ASN A 349 4.51 27.38 18.53
CA ASN A 349 5.82 27.98 18.75
C ASN A 349 6.79 26.98 19.41
N PRO A 350 7.05 25.82 18.79
CA PRO A 350 7.86 24.77 19.40
C PRO A 350 9.32 25.21 19.59
N TYR A 351 9.93 24.80 20.71
CA TYR A 351 11.38 24.66 20.75
C TYR A 351 11.80 23.56 19.78
N TRP A 352 12.92 23.75 19.10
CA TRP A 352 13.55 22.70 18.31
C TRP A 352 14.80 22.21 19.01
N THR A 353 14.67 21.12 19.77
CA THR A 353 15.82 20.34 20.22
C THR A 353 16.28 19.46 19.06
N LEU A 354 17.52 19.66 18.60
CA LEU A 354 18.01 18.97 17.41
C LEU A 354 18.28 17.50 17.75
N PRO A 355 17.77 16.54 16.96
CA PRO A 355 18.20 15.15 17.04
C PRO A 355 19.71 15.04 16.85
N ARG A 356 20.33 14.06 17.53
CA ARG A 356 21.78 13.84 17.49
C ARG A 356 22.30 13.73 16.06
N SER A 357 21.64 12.99 15.18
CA SER A 357 22.01 12.86 13.76
C SER A 357 22.12 14.22 13.06
N ILE A 358 21.14 15.10 13.23
CA ILE A 358 21.19 16.46 12.65
C ILE A 358 22.31 17.28 13.29
N ALA A 359 22.49 17.18 14.61
CA ALA A 359 23.54 17.91 15.32
C ALA A 359 24.94 17.52 14.82
N VAL A 360 25.21 16.23 14.62
CA VAL A 360 26.54 15.74 14.23
C VAL A 360 26.77 15.73 12.72
N GLU A 361 25.78 15.37 11.90
CA GLU A 361 25.95 15.25 10.44
C GLU A 361 25.74 16.59 9.70
N ASP A 362 24.79 17.41 10.17
CA ASP A 362 24.40 18.64 9.44
C ASP A 362 24.98 19.92 10.08
N MET A 363 25.02 20.01 11.41
CA MET A 363 25.41 21.23 12.13
C MET A 363 26.91 21.28 12.46
N LEU A 364 27.46 20.23 13.06
CA LEU A 364 28.87 20.19 13.50
C LEU A 364 29.86 20.53 12.38
N PRO A 365 29.76 19.96 11.15
CA PRO A 365 30.73 20.27 10.09
C PRO A 365 30.68 21.74 9.65
N ARG A 366 29.54 22.40 9.81
CA ARG A 366 29.37 23.83 9.48
C ARG A 366 29.91 24.72 10.59
N GLN A 367 29.67 24.34 11.84
CA GLN A 367 30.20 25.04 13.00
C GLN A 367 31.73 24.97 13.07
N GLN A 368 32.32 23.81 12.75
CA GLN A 368 33.78 23.65 12.67
C GLN A 368 34.42 24.54 11.60
N ARG A 369 33.71 24.83 10.50
CA ARG A 369 34.19 25.73 9.43
C ARG A 369 33.96 27.20 9.74
N ASN A 370 32.97 27.52 10.55
CA ASN A 370 32.60 28.89 10.90
C ASN A 370 32.10 28.95 12.36
N PRO A 371 32.91 29.52 13.29
CA PRO A 371 32.55 29.64 14.70
C PRO A 371 31.24 30.42 14.97
N ASP A 372 30.83 31.28 14.04
CA ASP A 372 29.59 32.06 14.15
C ASP A 372 28.36 31.33 13.55
N PHE A 373 28.50 30.12 13.03
CA PHE A 373 27.41 29.43 12.35
C PHE A 373 26.19 29.18 13.26
N LEU A 374 26.36 28.50 14.39
CA LEU A 374 25.27 28.23 15.34
C LEU A 374 24.64 29.52 15.89
N PRO A 375 25.42 30.53 16.37
CA PRO A 375 24.87 31.83 16.75
C PRO A 375 24.08 32.52 15.63
N SER A 376 24.57 32.49 14.38
CA SER A 376 23.88 33.11 13.23
C SER A 376 22.54 32.44 12.89
N LYS A 377 22.29 31.25 13.42
CA LYS A 377 21.03 30.51 13.27
C LYS A 377 20.15 30.56 14.53
N GLY A 378 20.57 31.29 15.57
CA GLY A 378 19.88 31.31 16.86
C GLY A 378 19.84 29.94 17.51
N ILE A 379 20.89 29.12 17.31
CA ILE A 379 21.02 27.81 17.93
C ILE A 379 21.90 27.95 19.18
N HIS A 380 21.31 27.58 20.31
CA HIS A 380 21.90 27.57 21.64
C HIS A 380 22.54 26.20 21.91
N VAL A 381 23.62 26.19 22.67
CA VAL A 381 24.39 24.98 23.00
C VAL A 381 24.30 24.74 24.50
N PHE A 382 23.95 23.52 24.90
CA PHE A 382 23.86 23.12 26.30
C PHE A 382 24.77 21.94 26.60
N ALA A 383 25.39 21.93 27.77
CA ALA A 383 26.08 20.78 28.35
C ALA A 383 25.61 20.59 29.79
N ASN A 384 25.18 19.38 30.16
CA ASN A 384 24.67 19.07 31.50
C ASN A 384 23.56 20.03 32.01
N GLY A 385 22.78 20.61 31.10
CA GLY A 385 21.71 21.56 31.42
C GLY A 385 22.14 23.03 31.49
N GLU A 386 23.44 23.33 31.43
CA GLU A 386 23.95 24.71 31.39
C GLU A 386 24.16 25.17 29.95
N GLU A 387 23.77 26.42 29.67
CA GLU A 387 23.99 27.05 28.37
C GLU A 387 25.44 27.51 28.24
N LEU A 388 26.06 27.21 27.10
CA LEU A 388 27.43 27.55 26.78
C LEU A 388 27.47 28.52 25.59
N ASP A 389 28.43 29.45 25.59
CA ASP A 389 28.72 30.25 24.41
C ASP A 389 29.39 29.35 23.35
N PRO A 390 28.79 29.15 22.16
CA PRO A 390 29.38 28.34 21.11
C PRO A 390 30.79 28.78 20.71
N ARG A 391 31.14 30.06 20.88
CA ARG A 391 32.47 30.59 20.52
C ARG A 391 33.58 30.17 21.49
N GLN A 392 33.22 29.74 22.70
CA GLN A 392 34.16 29.32 23.73
C GLN A 392 34.46 27.81 23.69
N ILE A 393 33.77 27.06 22.83
CA ILE A 393 33.92 25.61 22.67
C ILE A 393 34.99 25.31 21.63
N ASP A 394 35.92 24.41 21.95
CA ASP A 394 36.85 23.84 20.97
C ASP A 394 36.15 22.80 20.09
N TRP A 395 35.49 23.28 19.03
CA TRP A 395 34.79 22.42 18.07
C TRP A 395 35.71 21.48 17.28
N SER A 396 37.03 21.70 17.27
CA SER A 396 37.98 20.82 16.59
C SER A 396 38.18 19.50 17.33
N ALA A 397 37.94 19.49 18.65
CA ALA A 397 37.97 18.29 19.50
C ALA A 397 36.62 17.54 19.54
N VAL A 398 35.57 18.10 18.93
CA VAL A 398 34.23 17.50 18.87
C VAL A 398 34.12 16.65 17.60
N SER A 399 33.54 15.46 17.71
CA SER A 399 33.40 14.52 16.59
C SER A 399 32.00 13.91 16.56
N GLU A 400 31.70 13.14 15.52
CA GLU A 400 30.44 12.40 15.41
C GLU A 400 30.28 11.38 16.54
N ASP A 401 31.37 10.76 17.01
CA ASP A 401 31.35 9.80 18.12
C ASP A 401 31.31 10.50 19.49
N TYR A 402 31.91 11.69 19.59
CA TYR A 402 31.98 12.49 20.80
C TYR A 402 31.29 13.84 20.62
N PHE A 403 29.99 13.87 20.92
CA PHE A 403 29.15 15.08 20.91
C PHE A 403 28.42 15.24 22.25
N PRO A 404 29.05 15.83 23.28
CA PRO A 404 28.50 15.94 24.64
C PRO A 404 27.53 17.14 24.80
N TYR A 405 26.91 17.59 23.70
CA TYR A 405 26.11 18.81 23.69
C TYR A 405 24.67 18.53 23.25
N VAL A 406 23.76 19.37 23.71
CA VAL A 406 22.40 19.48 23.19
C VAL A 406 22.29 20.80 22.44
N LEU A 407 21.87 20.74 21.18
CA LEU A 407 21.58 21.93 20.40
C LEU A 407 20.08 22.21 20.47
N ARG A 408 19.72 23.47 20.74
CA ARG A 408 18.32 23.91 20.76
C ARG A 408 18.15 25.22 20.00
N GLN A 409 17.13 25.29 19.16
CA GLN A 409 16.65 26.54 18.57
C GLN A 409 15.37 26.97 19.28
N ASP A 410 15.33 28.22 19.72
CA ASP A 410 14.19 28.78 20.44
C ASP A 410 13.02 29.11 19.47
N PRO A 411 11.79 29.29 19.97
CA PRO A 411 10.66 29.62 19.13
C PRO A 411 10.86 30.96 18.42
N GLY A 412 10.55 31.02 17.12
CA GLY A 412 10.78 32.23 16.33
C GLY A 412 10.40 32.07 14.86
N PRO A 413 10.43 33.16 14.08
CA PRO A 413 10.13 33.12 12.64
C PRO A 413 11.09 32.22 11.85
N ASP A 414 12.35 32.13 12.29
CA ASP A 414 13.40 31.34 11.63
C ASP A 414 13.57 29.94 12.22
N ASN A 415 12.70 29.54 13.16
CA ASN A 415 12.75 28.21 13.75
C ASN A 415 12.50 27.14 12.68
N ALA A 416 13.36 26.12 12.59
CA ALA A 416 13.27 25.10 11.55
C ALA A 416 11.95 24.29 11.57
N LEU A 417 11.31 24.20 12.74
CA LEU A 417 9.99 23.58 12.93
C LEU A 417 8.81 24.52 12.62
N GLY A 418 9.10 25.78 12.27
CA GLY A 418 8.10 26.81 12.00
C GLY A 418 7.26 27.12 13.25
N ARG A 419 5.96 27.37 13.05
CA ARG A 419 5.04 27.82 14.10
C ARG A 419 4.22 26.73 14.75
N ILE A 420 4.07 25.56 14.12
CA ILE A 420 3.23 24.47 14.61
C ILE A 420 3.93 23.13 14.38
N LYS A 421 4.02 22.32 15.42
CA LYS A 421 4.44 20.91 15.37
C LYS A 421 3.25 20.02 15.76
N PHE A 422 3.08 18.90 15.08
CA PHE A 422 2.02 17.91 15.34
C PHE A 422 2.67 16.61 15.77
N LEU A 423 2.44 16.23 17.03
CA LEU A 423 2.98 15.03 17.64
C LEU A 423 2.04 13.86 17.44
N PHE A 424 2.61 12.73 17.04
CA PHE A 424 1.90 11.47 16.96
C PHE A 424 2.77 10.33 17.50
N SER A 425 2.14 9.32 18.10
CA SER A 425 2.85 8.18 18.69
C SER A 425 3.53 7.35 17.60
N ASN A 426 4.84 7.17 17.69
CA ASN A 426 5.58 6.27 16.81
C ASN A 426 6.94 5.87 17.43
N ASN A 427 7.56 4.81 16.91
CA ASN A 427 8.86 4.30 17.37
C ASN A 427 10.04 5.08 16.81
N PHE A 428 9.78 6.19 16.12
CA PHE A 428 10.77 7.06 15.51
C PHE A 428 10.59 8.48 16.05
N ASP A 429 11.61 9.32 15.96
CA ASP A 429 11.50 10.74 16.31
C ASP A 429 10.82 11.56 15.18
N ILE A 430 9.77 11.00 14.58
CA ILE A 430 9.09 11.57 13.40
C ILE A 430 7.83 12.31 13.84
N TYR A 431 7.61 13.49 13.24
CA TYR A 431 6.44 14.34 13.46
C TYR A 431 6.12 15.14 12.20
N LEU A 432 4.90 15.68 12.14
CA LEU A 432 4.53 16.67 11.13
C LEU A 432 4.83 18.06 11.69
N HIS A 433 5.30 19.00 10.87
CA HIS A 433 5.59 20.36 11.36
C HIS A 433 5.54 21.43 10.26
N ASP A 434 5.46 22.68 10.67
CA ASP A 434 5.60 23.86 9.82
C ASP A 434 7.06 24.07 9.36
N THR A 435 7.33 24.99 8.44
CA THR A 435 8.69 25.37 8.05
C THR A 435 8.78 26.82 7.57
N PRO A 436 9.87 27.54 7.87
CA PRO A 436 10.14 28.85 7.28
C PRO A 436 10.52 28.75 5.80
N SER A 437 10.99 27.59 5.34
CA SER A 437 11.42 27.35 3.95
C SER A 437 10.24 27.04 3.01
N ARG A 438 9.25 27.94 2.93
CA ARG A 438 8.00 27.72 2.17
C ARG A 438 8.22 27.49 0.68
N TRP A 439 9.20 28.13 0.06
CA TRP A 439 9.53 27.99 -1.36
C TRP A 439 9.88 26.56 -1.80
N LYS A 440 10.25 25.67 -0.85
CA LYS A 440 10.53 24.26 -1.16
C LYS A 440 9.28 23.46 -1.55
N PHE A 441 8.08 23.97 -1.24
CA PHE A 441 6.84 23.35 -1.70
C PHE A 441 6.62 23.52 -3.22
N ASP A 442 7.32 24.46 -3.85
CA ASP A 442 7.21 24.73 -5.29
C ASP A 442 8.08 23.79 -6.14
N GLN A 443 8.84 22.89 -5.52
CA GLN A 443 9.64 21.87 -6.20
C GLN A 443 8.79 20.62 -6.47
N ALA A 444 9.00 19.94 -7.61
CA ALA A 444 8.35 18.66 -7.91
C ALA A 444 8.87 17.54 -7.00
N ILE A 445 10.19 17.45 -6.78
CA ILE A 445 10.80 16.51 -5.84
C ILE A 445 11.04 17.20 -4.50
N ARG A 446 10.40 16.72 -3.44
CA ARG A 446 10.37 17.39 -2.12
C ARG A 446 11.04 16.60 -1.00
N THR A 447 12.09 15.86 -1.32
CA THR A 447 12.94 15.12 -0.37
C THR A 447 14.01 16.05 0.26
N PHE A 448 13.60 16.96 1.15
CA PHE A 448 14.49 17.98 1.74
C PHE A 448 14.61 17.95 3.27
N SER A 449 13.95 17.01 3.95
CA SER A 449 13.99 16.86 5.41
C SER A 449 14.97 15.78 5.85
N SER A 450 15.18 15.64 7.16
CA SER A 450 15.94 14.53 7.76
C SER A 450 14.98 13.47 8.33
N GLY A 451 13.87 13.19 7.64
CA GLY A 451 12.88 12.15 7.98
C GLY A 451 11.50 12.72 8.35
N CYS A 452 11.43 13.81 9.10
CA CYS A 452 10.16 14.45 9.49
C CYS A 452 9.39 15.04 8.31
N ILE A 453 8.10 15.31 8.49
CA ILE A 453 7.20 15.75 7.42
C ILE A 453 6.90 17.23 7.61
N ARG A 454 7.27 18.06 6.62
CA ARG A 454 6.89 19.48 6.64
C ARG A 454 5.60 19.67 5.89
N VAL A 455 4.63 20.38 6.47
CA VAL A 455 3.30 20.58 5.87
C VAL A 455 3.14 21.98 5.29
N GLN A 456 2.55 22.07 4.10
CA GLN A 456 2.39 23.35 3.39
C GLN A 456 1.40 24.29 4.08
N GLU A 457 0.36 23.77 4.72
CA GLU A 457 -0.72 24.57 5.29
C GLU A 457 -1.00 24.21 6.76
N PRO A 458 -0.04 24.47 7.68
CA PRO A 458 -0.13 24.01 9.07
C PRO A 458 -1.34 24.56 9.82
N TYR A 459 -1.75 25.82 9.56
CA TYR A 459 -2.93 26.39 10.20
C TYR A 459 -4.22 25.70 9.77
N LYS A 460 -4.36 25.35 8.47
CA LYS A 460 -5.52 24.59 7.98
C LYS A 460 -5.55 23.18 8.58
N LEU A 461 -4.39 22.51 8.67
CA LEU A 461 -4.30 21.21 9.34
C LEU A 461 -4.70 21.31 10.81
N ALA A 462 -4.19 22.32 11.53
CA ALA A 462 -4.52 22.55 12.92
C ALA A 462 -6.03 22.80 13.11
N SER A 463 -6.65 23.66 12.30
CA SER A 463 -8.10 23.91 12.35
C SER A 463 -8.93 22.66 12.02
N TYR A 464 -8.48 21.81 11.09
CA TYR A 464 -9.13 20.52 10.82
C TYR A 464 -9.09 19.58 12.05
N LEU A 465 -7.93 19.49 12.70
CA LEU A 465 -7.73 18.63 13.88
C LEU A 465 -8.50 19.14 15.10
N LEU A 466 -8.55 20.46 15.28
CA LEU A 466 -9.14 21.14 16.43
C LEU A 466 -10.63 21.47 16.24
N ARG A 467 -11.30 20.89 15.23
CA ARG A 467 -12.71 21.20 14.92
C ARG A 467 -13.70 20.95 16.06
N SER A 468 -13.35 20.06 17.00
CA SER A 468 -14.13 19.77 18.22
C SER A 468 -13.74 20.66 19.41
N GLN A 469 -12.81 21.60 19.22
CA GLN A 469 -12.29 22.55 20.22
C GLN A 469 -12.41 24.00 19.67
N PRO A 470 -13.64 24.58 19.62
CA PRO A 470 -13.93 25.82 18.89
C PRO A 470 -13.18 27.06 19.42
N GLU A 471 -12.65 27.02 20.64
CA GLU A 471 -11.77 28.05 21.19
C GLU A 471 -10.47 28.18 20.36
N TRP A 472 -10.06 27.12 19.66
CA TRP A 472 -8.88 27.05 18.81
C TRP A 472 -9.18 27.30 17.32
N SER A 473 -9.87 28.40 17.03
CA SER A 473 -10.05 28.88 15.65
C SER A 473 -8.71 29.18 14.95
N GLU A 474 -8.70 29.20 13.61
CA GLU A 474 -7.52 29.58 12.83
C GLU A 474 -6.99 30.97 13.24
N GLN A 475 -7.89 31.91 13.54
CA GLN A 475 -7.55 33.25 14.04
C GLN A 475 -6.87 33.16 15.42
N THR A 476 -7.41 32.37 16.35
CA THR A 476 -6.81 32.15 17.68
C THR A 476 -5.40 31.59 17.53
N LEU A 477 -5.22 30.57 16.69
CA LEU A 477 -3.91 29.95 16.42
C LEU A 477 -2.91 30.98 15.89
N LYS A 478 -3.32 31.85 14.96
CA LYS A 478 -2.48 32.93 14.44
C LYS A 478 -2.13 33.98 15.49
N VAL A 479 -3.04 34.28 16.42
CA VAL A 479 -2.76 35.23 17.52
C VAL A 479 -1.73 34.65 18.47
N VAL A 480 -1.89 33.41 18.92
CA VAL A 480 -0.95 32.75 19.85
C VAL A 480 0.41 32.53 19.19
N THR A 481 0.45 32.11 17.93
CA THR A 481 1.73 31.96 17.21
C THR A 481 2.48 33.28 17.01
N ARG A 482 1.77 34.42 16.93
CA ARG A 482 2.39 35.76 16.88
C ARG A 482 2.92 36.24 18.22
N SER A 483 2.36 35.79 19.36
CA SER A 483 2.89 36.17 20.68
C SER A 483 4.26 35.53 20.96
N GLY A 484 4.60 34.45 20.23
CA GLY A 484 5.83 33.68 20.45
C GLY A 484 5.74 32.71 21.64
N GLU A 485 4.62 32.70 22.36
CA GLU A 485 4.40 31.82 23.51
C GLU A 485 4.36 30.36 23.08
N ASN A 486 5.22 29.53 23.66
CA ASN A 486 5.18 28.08 23.46
C ASN A 486 3.95 27.50 24.16
N ARG A 487 3.15 26.72 23.44
CA ARG A 487 1.92 26.13 24.00
C ARG A 487 1.62 24.78 23.41
N GLU A 488 1.34 23.82 24.29
CA GLU A 488 0.82 22.52 23.90
C GLU A 488 -0.70 22.48 23.97
N ILE A 489 -1.32 21.84 22.98
CA ILE A 489 -2.75 21.67 22.84
C ILE A 489 -3.01 20.19 22.59
N PRO A 490 -3.39 19.42 23.62
CA PRO A 490 -3.87 18.06 23.44
C PRO A 490 -5.12 18.05 22.54
N LEU A 491 -5.26 16.98 21.74
CA LEU A 491 -6.50 16.72 21.01
C LEU A 491 -7.49 15.97 21.89
N LEU A 492 -8.77 16.36 21.85
CA LEU A 492 -9.85 15.58 22.49
C LEU A 492 -10.03 14.20 21.85
N GLU A 493 -9.77 14.11 20.54
CA GLU A 493 -9.84 12.88 19.76
C GLU A 493 -8.50 12.68 19.06
N THR A 494 -7.78 11.62 19.42
CA THR A 494 -6.56 11.23 18.70
C THR A 494 -6.90 10.77 17.29
N LEU A 495 -6.02 11.03 16.33
CA LEU A 495 -6.26 10.70 14.93
C LEU A 495 -5.18 9.77 14.36
N PRO A 496 -5.53 8.62 13.75
CA PRO A 496 -4.57 7.80 13.04
C PRO A 496 -3.85 8.59 11.94
N VAL A 497 -2.52 8.42 11.88
CA VAL A 497 -1.64 8.95 10.85
C VAL A 497 -0.92 7.78 10.21
N TYR A 498 -1.01 7.69 8.89
CA TYR A 498 -0.31 6.70 8.08
C TYR A 498 0.69 7.43 7.19
N LEU A 499 1.99 7.20 7.41
CA LEU A 499 3.02 7.59 6.45
C LEU A 499 3.26 6.40 5.53
N LEU A 500 2.98 6.57 4.25
CA LEU A 500 2.94 5.50 3.27
C LEU A 500 3.83 5.84 2.07
N TYR A 501 4.14 4.84 1.25
CA TYR A 501 4.95 5.00 0.05
C TYR A 501 4.26 4.34 -1.15
N PHE A 502 3.47 5.11 -1.92
CA PHE A 502 2.75 4.60 -3.09
C PHE A 502 3.20 5.27 -4.38
N THR A 503 3.91 4.54 -5.22
CA THR A 503 4.45 4.99 -6.53
C THR A 503 3.48 4.77 -7.69
N ALA A 504 2.38 4.03 -7.48
CA ALA A 504 1.20 4.03 -8.33
C ALA A 504 -0.03 4.35 -7.47
N TRP A 505 -0.81 5.33 -7.92
CA TRP A 505 -1.97 5.83 -7.19
C TRP A 505 -3.11 6.13 -8.15
N VAL A 506 -4.34 5.88 -7.71
CA VAL A 506 -5.53 6.29 -8.48
C VAL A 506 -6.28 7.34 -7.68
N GLY A 507 -6.46 8.50 -8.30
CA GLY A 507 -7.23 9.61 -7.73
C GLY A 507 -8.72 9.31 -7.68
N SER A 508 -9.47 10.11 -6.92
CA SER A 508 -10.93 10.00 -6.85
C SER A 508 -11.65 10.32 -8.16
N ASP A 509 -10.95 10.96 -9.09
CA ASP A 509 -11.38 11.24 -10.46
C ASP A 509 -11.12 10.04 -11.41
N GLY A 510 -10.52 8.96 -10.92
CA GLY A 510 -10.12 7.79 -11.72
C GLY A 510 -8.78 7.93 -12.42
N THR A 511 -8.08 9.06 -12.27
CA THR A 511 -6.77 9.27 -12.90
C THR A 511 -5.73 8.36 -12.29
N THR A 512 -5.08 7.54 -13.11
CA THR A 512 -3.93 6.71 -12.69
C THR A 512 -2.64 7.51 -12.82
N SER A 513 -1.99 7.73 -11.67
CA SER A 513 -0.75 8.48 -11.51
C SER A 513 0.40 7.54 -11.17
N PHE A 514 1.61 7.92 -11.58
CA PHE A 514 2.83 7.17 -11.26
C PHE A 514 3.97 8.09 -10.88
N TYR A 515 4.48 7.94 -9.67
CA TYR A 515 5.51 8.82 -9.14
C TYR A 515 6.90 8.19 -9.25
N PRO A 516 7.96 9.01 -9.27
CA PRO A 516 9.33 8.52 -9.20
C PRO A 516 9.54 7.70 -7.92
N ASP A 517 10.36 6.67 -8.03
CA ASP A 517 10.77 5.84 -6.88
C ASP A 517 11.93 6.51 -6.15
N VAL A 518 11.65 7.59 -5.41
CA VAL A 518 12.65 8.46 -4.79
C VAL A 518 13.47 7.80 -3.66
N TYR A 519 13.03 6.65 -3.16
CA TYR A 519 13.71 5.86 -2.13
C TYR A 519 14.15 4.46 -2.61
N ASP A 520 14.04 4.16 -3.91
CA ASP A 520 14.41 2.87 -4.49
C ASP A 520 13.68 1.64 -3.88
N LEU A 521 12.42 1.82 -3.47
CA LEU A 521 11.60 0.80 -2.80
C LEU A 521 10.67 0.03 -3.77
N ASP A 522 10.77 0.26 -5.08
CA ASP A 522 10.01 -0.49 -6.09
C ASP A 522 10.76 -1.74 -6.61
N GLN A 523 11.99 -1.98 -6.15
CA GLN A 523 12.78 -3.15 -6.55
C GLN A 523 12.36 -4.40 -5.78
N ILE A 524 11.59 -5.29 -6.43
CA ILE A 524 11.21 -6.58 -5.83
C ILE A 524 12.17 -7.68 -6.30
N ASN A 525 12.86 -8.33 -5.35
CA ASN A 525 13.54 -9.59 -5.64
C ASN A 525 12.54 -10.76 -5.61
N PRO A 526 12.40 -11.55 -6.70
CA PRO A 526 11.51 -12.71 -6.71
C PRO A 526 11.79 -13.73 -5.60
N SER A 527 13.02 -13.79 -5.07
CA SER A 527 13.35 -14.68 -3.95
C SER A 527 12.69 -14.30 -2.63
N PHE A 528 12.19 -13.07 -2.49
CA PHE A 528 11.45 -12.61 -1.30
C PHE A 528 9.96 -12.94 -1.37
N CYS A 529 9.50 -13.51 -2.49
CA CYS A 529 8.16 -14.06 -2.53
C CYS A 529 8.11 -15.13 -1.46
N ILE A 530 7.19 -14.95 -0.51
CA ILE A 530 6.89 -15.95 0.49
C ILE A 530 6.31 -17.12 -0.30
N ALA A 531 7.18 -18.03 -0.70
CA ALA A 531 6.77 -19.37 -1.10
C ALA A 531 5.96 -19.95 0.05
N SER A 532 5.13 -20.91 -0.27
CA SER A 532 4.32 -21.69 0.66
C SER A 532 5.17 -22.34 1.77
N ASN A 533 5.70 -21.59 2.75
CA ASN A 533 6.21 -22.02 4.08
C ASN A 533 7.10 -20.97 4.78
N PRO A 534 7.21 -21.02 6.12
CA PRO A 534 8.45 -21.35 6.81
C PRO A 534 8.66 -22.87 6.93
#